data_AF-A0A1H5QDR1-F1
#
_entry.id   AF-A0A1H5QDR1-F1
#
_cell.length_a   1.000
_cell.length_b   1.000
_cell.length_c   1.000
_cell.angle_alpha   90.00
_cell.angle_beta   90.00
_cell.angle_gamma   90.00
#
_symmetry.space_group_name_H-M   'P 1'
#
loop_
_entity.id
_entity.type
_entity.pdbx_description
1 polymer ?
#
loop_
_entity_poly.entity_id
_entity_poly.type
_entity_poly.pdbx_seq_one_letter_code
_entity_poly.pdbx_strand_id
1 'polypeptide(L)'
;MEISPWRTEQGRRARHNQLALLARGDGDLADFARDVLAGRAKPEDLLYRSYLSEKTLHTAHAEIDAWNALPEADRQAAVEEAEGRTRAEIAALAALDLSQPPPDDDDDDDHDFGADFLNSLR
;
A
#
# COMPACT_ATOMS: atom_id res chain seq x y z
N MET A 1 -20.72 2.52 19.78
CA MET A 1 -20.27 1.76 18.60
C MET A 1 -19.41 2.71 17.79
N GLU A 2 -18.09 2.55 17.85
CA GLU A 2 -17.17 3.46 17.20
C GLU A 2 -17.18 3.20 15.69
N ILE A 3 -17.36 4.25 14.89
CA ILE A 3 -17.34 4.13 13.43
C ILE A 3 -15.88 3.97 13.03
N SER A 4 -15.53 2.88 12.34
CA SER A 4 -14.20 2.66 11.77
C SER A 4 -13.67 3.93 11.10
N PRO A 5 -12.41 4.35 11.35
CA PRO A 5 -11.89 5.63 10.85
C PRO A 5 -11.92 5.73 9.31
N TRP A 6 -11.85 4.58 8.63
CA TRP A 6 -11.98 4.46 7.17
C TRP A 6 -13.37 4.79 6.62
N ARG A 7 -14.42 4.78 7.46
CA ARG A 7 -15.80 5.08 7.05
C ARG A 7 -16.15 6.57 7.11
N THR A 8 -15.26 7.39 7.67
CA THR A 8 -15.38 8.85 7.71
C THR A 8 -15.18 9.45 6.31
N GLU A 9 -15.53 10.72 6.10
CA GLU A 9 -15.24 11.41 4.83
C GLU A 9 -13.74 11.47 4.53
N GLN A 10 -12.93 11.76 5.56
CA GLN A 10 -11.48 11.73 5.46
C GLN A 10 -10.98 10.33 5.09
N GLY A 11 -11.52 9.28 5.71
CA GLY A 11 -11.20 7.89 5.39
C GLY A 11 -11.57 7.51 3.95
N ARG A 12 -12.72 8.00 3.45
CA ARG A 12 -13.12 7.82 2.04
C ARG A 12 -12.12 8.50 1.09
N ARG A 13 -11.72 9.74 1.39
CA ARG A 13 -10.72 10.46 0.60
C ARG A 13 -9.35 9.77 0.63
N ALA A 14 -8.90 9.32 1.80
CA ALA A 14 -7.67 8.54 1.95
C ALA A 14 -7.69 7.29 1.08
N ARG A 15 -8.77 6.50 1.12
CA ARG A 15 -8.93 5.30 0.30
C ARG A 15 -8.92 5.62 -1.20
N HIS A 16 -9.61 6.68 -1.62
CA HIS A 16 -9.56 7.12 -3.01
C HIS A 16 -8.13 7.46 -3.44
N ASN A 17 -7.41 8.23 -2.62
CA ASN A 17 -6.04 8.62 -2.91
C ASN A 17 -5.08 7.41 -2.92
N GLN A 18 -5.26 6.45 -2.03
CA GLN A 18 -4.51 5.19 -2.03
C GLN A 18 -4.71 4.41 -3.33
N LEU A 19 -5.96 4.27 -3.79
CA LEU A 19 -6.25 3.61 -5.07
C LEU A 19 -5.64 4.38 -6.25
N ALA A 20 -5.71 5.71 -6.22
CA ALA A 20 -5.11 6.53 -7.26
C ALA A 20 -3.58 6.41 -7.31
N LEU A 21 -2.91 6.23 -6.16
CA LEU A 21 -1.49 5.90 -6.12
C LEU A 21 -1.21 4.50 -6.68
N LEU A 22 -1.97 3.49 -6.27
CA LEU A 22 -1.83 2.11 -6.79
C LEU A 22 -2.01 2.05 -8.31
N ALA A 23 -2.98 2.80 -8.84
CA ALA A 23 -3.28 2.83 -10.28
C ALA A 23 -2.15 3.41 -11.14
N ARG A 24 -1.19 4.14 -10.55
CA ARG A 24 0.00 4.65 -11.24
C ARG A 24 1.08 3.57 -11.46
N GLY A 25 1.06 2.50 -10.67
CA GLY A 25 2.02 1.40 -10.80
C GLY A 25 1.64 0.39 -11.88
N ASP A 26 2.29 -0.77 -11.85
CA ASP A 26 2.04 -1.87 -12.77
C ASP A 26 1.55 -3.13 -12.04
N GLY A 27 0.95 -4.05 -12.80
CA GLY A 27 0.48 -5.34 -12.31
C GLY A 27 -1.00 -5.36 -11.88
N ASP A 28 -1.40 -6.50 -11.34
CA ASP A 28 -2.81 -6.82 -11.03
C ASP A 28 -3.46 -5.89 -10.00
N LEU A 29 -2.69 -5.46 -8.98
CA LEU A 29 -3.14 -4.46 -8.00
C LEU A 29 -3.37 -3.09 -8.64
N ALA A 30 -2.52 -2.67 -9.58
CA ALA A 30 -2.69 -1.42 -10.29
C ALA A 30 -3.91 -1.48 -11.24
N ASP A 31 -4.07 -2.59 -11.96
CA ASP A 31 -5.22 -2.83 -12.84
C ASP A 31 -6.53 -2.85 -12.04
N PHE A 32 -6.55 -3.55 -10.91
CA PHE A 32 -7.69 -3.55 -10.00
C PHE A 32 -8.01 -2.13 -9.50
N ALA A 33 -7.00 -1.36 -9.10
CA ALA A 33 -7.21 0.01 -8.64
C ALA A 33 -7.81 0.90 -9.74
N ARG A 34 -7.35 0.76 -11.00
CA ARG A 34 -7.94 1.45 -12.16
C ARG A 34 -9.40 1.06 -12.38
N ASP A 35 -9.73 -0.22 -12.27
CA ASP A 35 -11.10 -0.72 -12.40
C ASP A 35 -12.02 -0.17 -11.30
N VAL A 36 -11.55 -0.09 -10.05
CA VAL A 36 -12.32 0.48 -8.94
C VAL A 36 -12.55 1.98 -9.14
N LEU A 37 -11.51 2.74 -9.51
CA LEU A 37 -11.62 4.18 -9.78
C LEU A 37 -12.55 4.48 -10.97
N ALA A 38 -12.55 3.60 -11.98
CA ALA A 38 -13.46 3.70 -13.12
C ALA A 38 -14.88 3.21 -12.83
N GLY A 39 -15.17 2.71 -11.63
CA GLY A 39 -16.49 2.18 -11.24
C GLY A 39 -16.85 0.83 -11.88
N ARG A 40 -15.87 0.13 -12.48
CA ARG A 40 -16.05 -1.20 -13.07
C ARG A 40 -15.95 -2.33 -12.04
N ALA A 41 -15.30 -2.05 -10.92
CA ALA A 41 -15.16 -2.96 -9.78
C ALA A 41 -15.42 -2.23 -8.46
N LYS A 42 -15.59 -3.01 -7.39
CA LYS A 42 -15.66 -2.53 -6.01
C LYS A 42 -14.50 -3.11 -5.20
N PRO A 43 -14.02 -2.42 -4.15
CA PRO A 43 -13.01 -2.97 -3.25
C PRO A 43 -13.35 -4.36 -2.69
N GLU A 44 -14.63 -4.61 -2.41
CA GLU A 44 -15.12 -5.91 -1.92
C GLU A 44 -15.02 -7.06 -2.94
N ASP A 45 -14.84 -6.77 -4.23
CA ASP A 45 -14.72 -7.80 -5.28
C ASP A 45 -13.43 -8.64 -5.12
N LEU A 46 -12.40 -8.13 -4.42
CA LEU A 46 -11.20 -8.89 -4.08
C LEU A 46 -11.49 -10.15 -3.26
N LEU A 47 -12.58 -10.17 -2.50
CA LEU A 47 -12.94 -11.29 -1.63
C LEU A 47 -13.61 -12.44 -2.40
N TYR A 48 -14.17 -12.15 -3.58
CA TYR A 48 -15.05 -13.08 -4.30
C TYR A 48 -14.63 -13.34 -5.75
N ARG A 49 -13.66 -12.59 -6.28
CA ARG A 49 -13.18 -12.69 -7.66
C ARG A 49 -11.66 -12.85 -7.71
N SER A 50 -11.21 -13.57 -8.73
CA SER A 50 -9.79 -13.79 -9.04
C SER A 50 -9.14 -12.56 -9.69
N TYR A 51 -9.22 -11.41 -9.03
CA TYR A 51 -8.57 -10.17 -9.51
C TYR A 51 -7.05 -10.22 -9.39
N LEU A 52 -6.57 -10.93 -8.38
CA LEU A 52 -5.15 -11.05 -8.09
C LEU A 52 -4.59 -12.35 -8.64
N SER A 53 -3.41 -12.26 -9.24
CA SER A 53 -2.61 -13.41 -9.63
C SER A 53 -2.23 -14.25 -8.41
N GLU A 54 -1.96 -15.54 -8.64
CA GLU A 54 -1.47 -16.44 -7.59
C GLU A 54 -0.18 -15.93 -6.96
N LYS A 55 0.69 -15.26 -7.74
CA LYS A 55 1.92 -14.65 -7.23
C LYS A 55 1.61 -13.56 -6.20
N THR A 56 0.71 -12.64 -6.51
CA THR A 56 0.32 -11.55 -5.59
C THR A 56 -0.35 -12.11 -4.34
N LEU A 57 -1.21 -13.11 -4.48
CA LEU A 57 -1.83 -13.80 -3.34
C LEU A 57 -0.79 -14.53 -2.48
N HIS A 58 0.22 -15.16 -3.08
CA HIS A 58 1.30 -15.81 -2.36
C HIS A 58 2.11 -14.81 -1.52
N THR A 59 2.43 -13.63 -2.08
CA THR A 59 3.07 -12.55 -1.31
C THR A 59 2.22 -12.10 -0.13
N ALA A 60 0.90 -11.92 -0.33
CA ALA A 60 0.01 -11.54 0.76
C ALA A 60 -0.07 -12.62 1.87
N HIS A 61 -0.09 -13.91 1.51
CA HIS A 61 -0.04 -15.00 2.48
C HIS A 61 1.28 -15.02 3.25
N ALA A 62 2.41 -14.76 2.60
CA ALA A 62 3.70 -14.72 3.27
C ALA A 62 3.77 -13.63 4.36
N GLU A 63 3.18 -12.45 4.12
CA GLU A 63 3.07 -11.38 5.11
C GLU A 63 2.17 -11.77 6.29
N ILE A 64 1.07 -12.48 6.02
CA ILE A 64 0.17 -13.01 7.07
C ILE A 64 0.89 -14.06 7.91
N ASP A 65 1.65 -14.96 7.28
CA ASP A 65 2.44 -15.96 7.98
C ASP A 65 3.53 -15.33 8.84
N ALA A 66 4.20 -14.29 8.34
CA ALA A 66 5.18 -13.51 9.10
C ALA A 66 4.53 -12.85 10.33
N TRP A 67 3.36 -12.23 10.18
CA TRP A 67 2.59 -11.68 11.30
C TRP A 67 2.20 -12.75 12.33
N ASN A 68 1.73 -13.91 11.88
CA ASN A 68 1.32 -15.01 12.75
C ASN A 68 2.51 -15.65 13.48
N ALA A 69 3.70 -15.58 12.91
CA ALA A 69 4.93 -16.05 13.53
C ALA A 69 5.48 -15.11 14.61
N LEU A 70 5.01 -13.86 14.70
CA LEU A 70 5.45 -12.92 15.73
C LEU A 70 5.11 -13.43 17.15
N PRO A 71 5.93 -13.11 18.17
CA PRO A 71 5.56 -13.30 19.55
C PRO A 71 4.25 -12.58 19.90
N GLU A 72 3.45 -13.16 20.81
CA GLU A 72 2.16 -12.57 21.22
C GLU A 72 2.33 -11.16 21.81
N ALA A 73 3.41 -10.92 22.56
CA ALA A 73 3.71 -9.59 23.10
C ALA A 73 3.92 -8.55 21.99
N ASP A 74 4.59 -8.93 20.89
CA ASP A 74 4.86 -8.04 19.77
C ASP A 74 3.59 -7.78 18.95
N ARG A 75 2.75 -8.81 18.77
CA ARG A 75 1.42 -8.64 18.16
C ARG A 75 0.55 -7.69 18.98
N GLN A 76 0.54 -7.86 20.30
CA GLN A 76 -0.27 -7.03 21.19
C GLN A 76 0.19 -5.57 21.17
N ALA A 77 1.49 -5.32 21.24
CA ALA A 77 2.04 -3.97 21.08
C ALA A 77 1.67 -3.36 19.72
N ALA A 78 1.76 -4.15 18.64
CA ALA A 78 1.38 -3.70 17.31
C ALA A 78 -0.13 -3.41 17.18
N VAL A 79 -1.00 -4.11 17.90
CA VAL A 79 -2.45 -3.83 17.96
C VAL A 79 -2.74 -2.55 18.74
N GLU A 80 -2.07 -2.33 19.86
CA GLU A 80 -2.23 -1.12 20.69
C GLU A 80 -1.87 0.16 19.92
N GLU A 81 -0.83 0.09 19.09
CA GLU A 81 -0.42 1.19 18.22
C GLU A 81 -1.24 1.31 16.93
N ALA A 82 -1.97 0.26 16.54
CA ALA A 82 -2.59 0.17 15.22
C ALA A 82 -3.58 1.30 14.97
N GLU A 83 -4.35 1.71 15.97
CA GLU A 83 -5.32 2.79 15.82
C GLU A 83 -4.63 4.14 15.53
N GLY A 84 -3.59 4.48 16.29
CA GLY A 84 -2.82 5.70 16.09
C GLY A 84 -2.16 5.74 14.72
N ARG A 85 -1.51 4.63 14.32
CA ARG A 85 -0.93 4.48 12.98
C ARG A 85 -1.97 4.60 11.88
N THR A 86 -3.11 3.93 12.01
CA THR A 86 -4.21 4.00 11.03
C THR A 86 -4.74 5.42 10.87
N ARG A 87 -4.94 6.15 11.97
CA ARG A 87 -5.40 7.55 11.92
C ARG A 87 -4.38 8.47 11.24
N ALA A 88 -3.09 8.29 11.55
CA ALA A 88 -2.01 9.05 10.93
C ALA A 88 -1.91 8.75 9.42
N GLU A 89 -2.01 7.48 9.03
CA GLU A 89 -2.02 7.06 7.63
C GLU A 89 -3.20 7.65 6.86
N ILE A 90 -4.41 7.58 7.41
CA ILE A 90 -5.60 8.20 6.82
C ILE A 90 -5.39 9.71 6.65
N ALA A 91 -4.82 10.39 7.65
CA ALA A 91 -4.55 11.82 7.56
C ALA A 91 -3.54 12.14 6.45
N ALA A 92 -2.45 11.38 6.36
CA ALA A 92 -1.42 11.54 5.34
C ALA A 92 -2.00 11.31 3.93
N LEU A 93 -2.69 10.20 3.72
CA LEU A 93 -3.31 9.86 2.44
C LEU A 93 -4.38 10.88 2.03
N ALA A 94 -5.22 11.33 2.96
CA ALA A 94 -6.27 12.30 2.66
C ALA A 94 -5.71 13.70 2.33
N ALA A 95 -4.53 14.04 2.84
CA ALA A 95 -3.86 15.32 2.58
C ALA A 95 -3.17 15.37 1.20
N LEU A 96 -2.97 14.23 0.54
CA LEU A 96 -2.33 14.19 -0.78
C LEU A 96 -3.12 14.98 -1.83
N ASP A 97 -2.39 15.80 -2.57
CA ASP A 97 -2.84 16.43 -3.81
C ASP A 97 -2.32 15.63 -5.00
N LEU A 98 -3.19 14.82 -5.59
CA LEU A 98 -2.86 13.93 -6.69
C LEU A 98 -3.02 14.58 -8.07
N SER A 99 -3.34 15.88 -8.12
CA SER A 99 -3.37 16.65 -9.37
C SER A 99 -1.97 16.93 -9.93
N GLN A 100 -0.93 16.75 -9.13
CA GLN A 100 0.44 16.80 -9.59
C GLN A 100 0.81 15.47 -10.28
N PRO A 101 1.47 15.53 -11.45
CA PRO A 101 2.08 14.34 -12.03
C PRO A 101 3.05 13.73 -11.01
N PRO A 102 3.30 12.40 -11.05
CA PRO A 102 4.40 11.83 -10.29
C PRO A 102 5.66 12.65 -10.60
N PRO A 103 6.56 12.87 -9.62
CA PRO A 103 7.85 13.48 -9.93
C PRO A 103 8.47 12.69 -11.09
N ASP A 104 8.99 13.41 -12.09
CA ASP A 104 9.75 12.79 -13.16
C ASP A 104 10.94 12.10 -12.50
N ASP A 105 10.99 10.77 -12.55
CA ASP A 105 12.21 10.00 -12.33
C ASP A 105 13.11 10.22 -13.57
N ASP A 106 13.55 11.46 -13.78
CA ASP A 106 14.70 11.79 -14.62
C ASP A 106 15.97 11.42 -13.85
N ASP A 107 16.12 10.12 -13.55
CA ASP A 107 17.40 9.49 -13.19
C ASP A 107 17.82 8.57 -14.35
N ASP A 108 17.83 9.13 -15.57
CA ASP A 108 18.80 8.76 -16.60
C ASP A 108 20.12 9.50 -16.26
N ASP A 109 20.72 9.17 -15.12
CA ASP A 109 22.15 9.41 -14.90
C ASP A 109 22.84 8.05 -14.89
N ASP A 110 23.40 7.72 -16.05
CA ASP A 110 24.49 6.76 -16.27
C ASP A 110 25.72 7.15 -15.43
N HIS A 111 25.59 7.15 -14.12
CA HIS A 111 26.71 7.12 -13.20
C HIS A 111 27.04 5.67 -12.91
N ASP A 112 27.90 5.14 -13.77
CA ASP A 112 28.92 4.15 -13.45
C ASP A 112 29.65 4.55 -12.15
N PHE A 113 29.03 4.24 -11.01
CA PHE A 113 29.68 4.21 -9.72
C PHE A 113 30.02 2.76 -9.41
N GLY A 114 31.04 2.28 -10.13
CA GLY A 114 31.61 0.96 -9.97
C GLY A 114 31.99 0.64 -8.52
N ALA A 115 31.61 -0.57 -8.11
CA ALA A 115 32.42 -1.56 -7.39
C ALA A 115 33.16 -1.22 -6.07
N ASP A 116 33.15 0.00 -5.54
CA ASP A 116 34.03 0.35 -4.41
C ASP A 116 33.38 0.35 -3.02
N PHE A 117 32.04 0.28 -2.90
CA PHE A 117 31.40 0.24 -1.57
C PHE A 117 31.49 -1.13 -0.88
N LEU A 118 31.58 -2.23 -1.65
CA LEU A 118 31.55 -3.59 -1.10
C LEU A 118 32.89 -4.07 -0.52
N ASN A 119 33.97 -3.28 -0.64
CA ASN A 119 35.30 -3.65 -0.15
C ASN A 119 35.67 -3.00 1.21
N SER A 120 34.73 -2.27 1.83
CA SER A 120 34.95 -1.57 3.11
C SER A 120 34.35 -2.31 4.34
N LEU A 121 33.72 -3.46 4.13
CA LEU A 121 33.09 -4.26 5.21
C LEU A 121 33.70 -5.67 5.35
N ARG A 122 34.97 -5.84 4.98
CA ARG A 122 35.72 -7.08 5.20
C ARG A 122 36.97 -6.88 6.02
#